data_AF-A0A6B3WCZ1-F1
#
_entry.id   AF-A0A6B3WCZ1-F1
#
_cell.length_a   1.000
_cell.length_b   1.000
_cell.length_c   1.000
_cell.angle_alpha   90.00
_cell.angle_beta   90.00
_cell.angle_gamma   90.00
#
_symmetry.space_group_name_H-M   'P 1'
#
loop_
_entity.id
_entity.type
_entity.pdbx_description
1 polymer ?
#
loop_
_entity_poly.entity_id
_entity_poly.type
_entity_poly.pdbx_seq_one_letter_code
_entity_poly.pdbx_strand_id
1 'polypeptide(L)'
;MRHLPVILLLTALAAAAGVAGWQSAPWLFTAGLALAAGAPLFFIAHHALVGGSRPLLYHPLGISIAAGLGCVMTLAGQYRFGRFNWVVGCAVLALVAWMLWQRYMRSSLPGKASRIDSRSQQDS
;
A
#
# COMPACT_ATOMS: atom_id res chain seq x y z
N MET A 1 -16.39 2.91 -6.82
CA MET A 1 -16.40 1.43 -6.80
C MET A 1 -15.05 0.77 -7.06
N ARG A 2 -14.10 1.38 -7.79
CA ARG A 2 -12.84 0.71 -8.19
C ARG A 2 -11.76 0.55 -7.10
N HIS A 3 -11.92 1.16 -5.92
CA HIS A 3 -10.97 1.01 -4.80
C HIS A 3 -11.29 -0.19 -3.89
N LEU A 4 -12.51 -0.73 -4.01
CA LEU A 4 -12.96 -1.90 -3.25
C LEU A 4 -12.03 -3.12 -3.33
N PRO A 5 -11.52 -3.54 -4.50
CA PRO A 5 -10.65 -4.72 -4.56
C PRO A 5 -9.33 -4.53 -3.80
N VAL A 6 -8.72 -3.34 -3.88
CA VAL A 6 -7.46 -3.05 -3.16
C VAL A 6 -7.71 -2.99 -1.66
N ILE A 7 -8.79 -2.35 -1.24
CA ILE A 7 -9.17 -2.29 0.18
C ILE A 7 -9.40 -3.71 0.69
N LEU A 8 -10.23 -4.52 0.02
CA LEU A 8 -10.49 -5.91 0.41
C LEU A 8 -9.21 -6.74 0.49
N LEU A 9 -8.30 -6.58 -0.46
CA LEU A 9 -7.00 -7.26 -0.46
C LEU A 9 -6.17 -6.86 0.77
N LEU A 10 -6.01 -5.56 1.03
CA LEU A 10 -5.25 -5.08 2.18
C LEU A 10 -5.89 -5.51 3.51
N THR A 11 -7.22 -5.52 3.59
CA THR A 11 -7.95 -5.99 4.79
C THR A 11 -7.76 -7.48 5.01
N ALA A 12 -7.82 -8.29 3.95
CA ALA A 12 -7.54 -9.73 4.03
C ALA A 12 -6.09 -9.99 4.48
N LEU A 13 -5.13 -9.20 3.99
CA LEU A 13 -3.73 -9.28 4.40
C LEU A 13 -3.50 -8.82 5.86
N ALA A 14 -4.23 -7.80 6.31
CA ALA A 14 -4.21 -7.37 7.71
C ALA A 14 -4.83 -8.44 8.64
N ALA A 15 -5.91 -9.09 8.22
CA ALA A 15 -6.50 -10.22 8.95
C ALA A 15 -5.52 -11.40 9.05
N ALA A 16 -4.70 -11.63 8.01
CA ALA A 16 -3.64 -12.63 8.04
C ALA A 16 -2.58 -12.34 9.11
N ALA A 17 -2.35 -11.07 9.49
CA ALA A 17 -1.50 -10.71 10.62
C ALA A 17 -2.11 -11.15 11.96
N GLY A 18 -3.44 -11.04 12.10
CA GLY A 18 -4.17 -11.56 13.25
C GLY A 18 -4.04 -13.08 13.37
N VAL A 19 -4.17 -13.80 12.25
CA VAL A 19 -3.97 -15.26 12.21
C VAL A 19 -2.53 -15.64 12.57
N ALA A 20 -1.53 -14.90 12.09
CA ALA A 20 -0.14 -15.11 12.47
C ALA A 20 0.07 -14.92 13.98
N GLY A 21 -0.55 -13.88 14.57
CA GLY A 21 -0.50 -13.67 16.02
C GLY A 21 -1.14 -14.81 16.81
N TRP A 22 -2.22 -15.38 16.29
CA TRP A 22 -2.89 -16.51 16.94
C TRP A 22 -2.05 -17.80 16.90
N GLN A 23 -1.24 -17.98 15.85
CA GLN A 23 -0.27 -19.07 15.75
C GLN A 23 0.99 -18.85 16.62
N SER A 24 0.97 -17.88 17.55
CA SER A 24 2.12 -17.50 18.38
C SER A 24 3.36 -17.14 17.55
N ALA A 25 3.15 -16.55 16.37
CA ALA A 25 4.26 -16.05 15.57
C ALA A 25 5.01 -14.97 16.37
N PRO A 26 6.35 -14.88 16.23
CA PRO A 26 7.14 -13.87 16.91
C PRO A 26 6.59 -12.47 16.64
N TRP A 27 6.58 -11.63 17.67
CA TRP A 27 5.97 -10.29 17.60
C TRP A 27 6.47 -9.44 16.43
N LEU A 28 7.72 -9.67 15.99
CA LEU A 28 8.34 -9.02 14.84
C LEU A 28 7.57 -9.26 13.52
N PHE A 29 7.03 -10.46 13.31
CA PHE A 29 6.26 -10.77 12.11
C PHE A 29 4.89 -10.11 12.13
N THR A 30 4.19 -10.19 13.26
CA THR A 30 2.86 -9.61 13.42
C THR A 30 2.91 -8.09 13.37
N ALA A 31 3.86 -7.47 14.07
CA ALA A 31 4.07 -6.03 14.03
C ALA A 31 4.48 -5.58 12.62
N GLY A 32 5.43 -6.27 11.97
CA GLY A 32 5.86 -5.93 10.61
C GLY A 32 4.73 -6.02 9.59
N LEU A 33 3.92 -7.08 9.64
CA LEU A 33 2.78 -7.27 8.73
C LEU A 33 1.65 -6.27 9.02
N ALA A 34 1.36 -6.02 10.31
CA ALA A 34 0.39 -5.02 10.72
C ALA A 34 0.80 -3.61 10.30
N LEU A 35 2.09 -3.27 10.34
CA LEU A 35 2.59 -1.97 9.86
C LEU A 35 2.56 -1.89 8.33
N ALA A 36 2.98 -2.96 7.66
CA ALA A 36 3.03 -3.04 6.20
C ALA A 36 1.65 -2.95 5.54
N ALA A 37 0.65 -3.65 6.08
CA ALA A 37 -0.72 -3.61 5.59
C ALA A 37 -1.53 -2.48 6.23
N GLY A 38 -1.33 -2.20 7.52
CA GLY A 38 -2.12 -1.23 8.28
C GLY A 38 -1.84 0.21 7.89
N ALA A 39 -0.58 0.60 7.63
CA ALA A 39 -0.26 1.96 7.21
C ALA A 39 -0.99 2.37 5.90
N PRO A 40 -0.92 1.60 4.80
CA PRO A 40 -1.65 1.93 3.58
C PRO A 40 -3.17 1.82 3.76
N LEU A 41 -3.66 0.85 4.53
CA LEU A 41 -5.09 0.66 4.77
C LEU A 41 -5.69 1.81 5.57
N PHE A 42 -5.00 2.26 6.63
CA PHE A 42 -5.37 3.43 7.40
C PHE A 42 -5.40 4.68 6.52
N PHE A 43 -4.39 4.88 5.67
CA PHE A 43 -4.36 6.02 4.78
C PHE A 43 -5.49 5.98 3.73
N ILE A 44 -5.76 4.83 3.12
CA ILE A 44 -6.85 4.69 2.15
C ILE A 44 -8.20 4.92 2.83
N ALA A 45 -8.41 4.37 4.03
CA ALA A 45 -9.64 4.58 4.80
C ALA A 45 -9.81 6.06 5.18
N HIS A 46 -8.76 6.70 5.71
CA HIS A 46 -8.77 8.12 6.03
C HIS A 46 -9.03 8.99 4.79
N HIS A 47 -8.38 8.69 3.67
CA HIS A 47 -8.59 9.42 2.42
C HIS A 47 -10.02 9.22 1.87
N ALA A 48 -10.56 8.02 1.95
CA ALA A 48 -11.92 7.72 1.53
C ALA A 48 -12.96 8.43 2.42
N LEU A 49 -12.71 8.55 3.72
CA LEU A 49 -13.61 9.17 4.69
C LEU A 49 -13.53 10.71 4.68
N VAL A 50 -12.33 11.29 4.61
CA VAL A 50 -12.08 12.73 4.79
C VAL A 50 -11.87 13.48 3.47
N GLY A 51 -11.20 12.86 2.50
CA GLY A 51 -10.69 13.54 1.30
C GLY A 51 -11.62 13.52 0.09
N GLY A 52 -12.61 12.62 0.06
CA GLY A 52 -13.38 12.33 -1.16
C GLY A 52 -12.49 11.89 -2.33
N SER A 53 -13.04 11.83 -3.56
CA SER A 53 -12.31 11.42 -4.78
C SER A 53 -11.27 12.43 -5.27
N ARG A 54 -10.70 13.26 -4.40
CA ARG A 54 -9.72 14.28 -4.77
C ARG A 54 -8.42 13.61 -5.24
N PRO A 55 -7.82 14.06 -6.34
CA PRO A 55 -6.56 13.51 -6.82
C PRO A 55 -5.46 13.78 -5.78
N LEU A 56 -4.64 12.76 -5.51
CA LEU A 56 -3.46 12.93 -4.65
C LEU A 56 -2.48 13.88 -5.34
N LEU A 57 -2.43 15.13 -4.87
CA LEU A 57 -1.46 16.13 -5.32
C LEU A 57 -0.06 15.88 -4.76
N TYR A 58 0.04 15.20 -3.60
CA TYR A 58 1.30 14.91 -2.93
C TYR A 58 1.52 13.39 -2.80
N HIS A 59 2.75 12.95 -3.06
CA HIS A 59 3.15 11.56 -2.88
C HIS A 59 3.20 11.24 -1.37
N PRO A 60 2.45 10.23 -0.87
CA PRO A 60 2.45 9.87 0.54
C PRO A 60 3.73 9.10 0.90
N LEU A 61 4.83 9.83 0.99
CA LEU A 61 6.18 9.29 1.17
C LEU A 61 6.31 8.61 2.54
N GLY A 62 5.74 9.21 3.59
CA GLY A 62 5.73 8.63 4.93
C GLY A 62 5.07 7.26 5.02
N ILE A 63 3.92 7.06 4.34
CA ILE A 63 3.24 5.75 4.33
C ILE A 63 4.04 4.71 3.53
N SER A 64 4.72 5.14 2.48
CA SER A 64 5.56 4.24 1.67
C SER A 64 6.80 3.80 2.46
N ILE A 65 7.42 4.71 3.23
CA ILE A 65 8.51 4.39 4.16
C ILE A 65 8.01 3.42 5.24
N ALA A 66 6.86 3.70 5.85
CA ALA A 66 6.28 2.85 6.88
C ALA A 66 5.97 1.43 6.36
N ALA A 67 5.38 1.33 5.17
CA ALA A 67 5.08 0.05 4.53
C ALA A 67 6.36 -0.73 4.18
N GLY A 68 7.37 -0.04 3.65
CA GLY A 68 8.69 -0.61 3.38
C GLY A 68 9.39 -1.11 4.64
N LEU A 69 9.35 -0.31 5.72
CA LEU A 69 9.94 -0.69 7.01
C LEU A 69 9.25 -1.93 7.60
N GLY A 70 7.91 -2.00 7.53
CA GLY A 70 7.16 -3.19 7.92
C GLY A 70 7.61 -4.43 7.16
N CYS A 71 7.78 -4.33 5.84
CA CYS A 71 8.26 -5.42 5.01
C CYS A 71 9.69 -5.86 5.38
N VAL A 72 10.60 -4.91 5.66
CA VAL A 72 11.97 -5.21 6.11
C VAL A 72 11.95 -5.92 7.47
N MET A 73 11.11 -5.50 8.40
CA MET A 73 10.94 -6.18 9.70
C MET A 73 10.44 -7.61 9.54
N THR A 74 9.46 -7.84 8.66
CA THR A 74 8.95 -9.19 8.36
C THR A 74 10.05 -10.06 7.72
N LEU A 75 10.84 -9.49 6.81
CA LEU A 75 11.96 -10.19 6.18
C LEU A 75 13.07 -10.53 7.19
N ALA A 76 13.42 -9.60 8.08
CA ALA A 76 14.37 -9.84 9.17
C ALA A 76 13.88 -10.93 10.13
N GLY A 77 12.58 -10.94 10.43
CA GLY A 77 11.93 -12.03 11.16
C GLY A 77 12.12 -13.37 10.44
N GLN A 78 11.93 -13.40 9.12
CA GLN A 78 12.08 -14.62 8.34
C GLN A 78 13.52 -15.15 8.34
N TYR A 79 14.52 -14.28 8.19
CA TYR A 79 15.92 -14.69 8.31
C TYR A 79 16.27 -15.23 9.70
N ARG A 80 15.60 -14.74 10.75
CA ARG A 80 15.86 -15.17 12.12
C ARG A 80 15.14 -16.46 12.51
N PHE A 81 13.90 -16.65 12.08
CA PHE A 81 13.04 -17.73 12.56
C PHE A 81 12.67 -18.76 11.49
N GLY A 82 12.89 -18.48 10.21
CA GLY A 82 12.83 -19.42 9.06
C GLY A 82 11.47 -20.06 8.74
N ARG A 83 10.47 -19.94 9.62
CA ARG A 83 9.30 -20.83 9.63
C ARG A 83 8.05 -20.25 8.97
N PHE A 84 8.03 -18.97 8.63
CA PHE A 84 6.83 -18.24 8.21
C PHE A 84 6.97 -17.57 6.83
N ASN A 85 7.48 -18.31 5.84
CA ASN A 85 7.65 -17.84 4.45
C ASN A 85 6.37 -17.21 3.86
N TRP A 86 5.21 -17.75 4.20
CA TRP A 86 3.92 -17.26 3.70
C TRP A 86 3.62 -15.82 4.19
N VAL A 87 4.07 -15.44 5.39
CA VAL A 87 3.86 -14.09 5.96
C VAL A 87 4.66 -13.05 5.18
N VAL A 88 5.88 -13.40 4.74
CA VAL A 88 6.67 -12.53 3.86
C VAL A 88 5.97 -12.32 2.52
N GLY A 89 5.40 -13.39 1.94
CA GLY A 89 4.58 -13.29 0.73
C GLY A 89 3.41 -12.31 0.90
N CYS A 90 2.71 -12.37 2.05
CA CYS A 90 1.65 -11.42 2.37
C CYS A 90 2.15 -9.98 2.50
N ALA A 91 3.30 -9.75 3.14
CA ALA A 91 3.89 -8.42 3.28
C ALA A 91 4.28 -7.81 1.92
N VAL A 92 4.89 -8.60 1.04
CA VAL A 92 5.25 -8.18 -0.32
C VAL A 92 3.99 -7.90 -1.14
N LEU A 93 2.97 -8.75 -1.06
CA LEU A 93 1.69 -8.52 -1.75
C LEU A 93 1.00 -7.22 -1.29
N ALA A 94 1.05 -6.91 0.01
CA ALA A 94 0.52 -5.66 0.54
C ALA A 94 1.24 -4.44 -0.07
N LEU A 95 2.57 -4.52 -0.16
CA LEU A 95 3.40 -3.46 -0.75
C LEU A 95 3.11 -3.26 -2.24
N VAL A 96 3.00 -4.36 -3.00
CA VAL A 96 2.68 -4.33 -4.43
C VAL A 96 1.29 -3.73 -4.66
N ALA A 97 0.29 -4.15 -3.86
CA ALA A 97 -1.06 -3.63 -3.94
C ALA A 97 -1.11 -2.11 -3.68
N TRP A 98 -0.34 -1.65 -2.69
CA TRP A 98 -0.17 -0.23 -2.40
C TRP A 98 0.46 0.53 -3.58
N MET A 99 1.55 0.03 -4.16
CA MET A 99 2.19 0.66 -5.33
C MET A 99 1.27 0.71 -6.55
N LEU A 100 0.49 -0.36 -6.78
CA LEU A 100 -0.49 -0.41 -7.87
C LEU A 100 -1.56 0.68 -7.69
N TRP A 101 -2.06 0.84 -6.47
CA TRP A 101 -3.04 1.86 -6.12
C TRP A 101 -2.48 3.27 -6.32
N GLN A 102 -1.25 3.54 -5.88
CA GLN A 102 -0.57 4.82 -6.09
C GLN A 102 -0.42 5.13 -7.59
N ARG A 103 0.03 4.15 -8.39
CA ARG A 103 0.19 4.30 -9.84
C ARG A 103 -1.14 4.64 -10.51
N TYR A 104 -2.22 3.97 -10.11
CA TYR A 104 -3.56 4.20 -10.64
C TYR A 104 -4.10 5.60 -10.29
N MET A 105 -3.91 6.05 -9.05
CA MET A 105 -4.29 7.40 -8.63
C MET A 105 -3.55 8.47 -9.43
N ARG A 106 -2.27 8.23 -9.73
CA ARG A 106 -1.45 9.16 -10.53
C ARG A 106 -1.87 9.22 -12.00
N SER A 107 -2.26 8.10 -12.60
CA SER A 107 -2.75 8.07 -13.99
C SER A 107 -4.10 8.74 -14.17
N SER A 108 -4.84 8.99 -13.10
CA SER A 108 -6.17 9.62 -13.14
C SER A 108 -6.13 11.16 -13.18
N LEU A 109 -4.94 11.77 -13.20
CA LEU A 109 -4.75 13.23 -13.31
C LEU A 109 -4.93 13.69 -14.77
N PRO A 110 -6.00 14.44 -15.12
CA PRO A 110 -6.32 14.80 -16.51
C PRO A 110 -5.34 15.78 -17.19
N GLY A 111 -4.42 16.39 -16.43
CA GLY A 111 -3.61 17.53 -16.89
C GLY A 111 -2.45 17.22 -17.84
N LYS A 112 -2.17 15.94 -18.15
CA LYS A 112 -1.12 15.58 -19.12
C LYS A 112 -1.59 15.62 -20.57
N ALA A 113 -2.88 15.39 -20.82
CA ALA A 113 -3.43 15.40 -22.17
C ALA A 113 -3.56 16.82 -22.72
N SER A 114 -4.01 17.80 -21.91
CA SER A 114 -4.20 19.17 -22.42
C SER A 114 -2.89 19.91 -22.70
N ARG A 115 -1.77 19.50 -22.09
CA ARG A 115 -0.46 20.16 -22.28
C ARG A 115 0.20 19.80 -23.62
N ILE A 116 -0.26 18.73 -24.29
CA ILE A 116 0.22 18.36 -25.62
C ILE A 116 -0.46 19.22 -26.69
N ASP A 117 -1.77 19.46 -26.57
CA ASP A 117 -2.51 20.34 -27.49
C ASP A 117 -2.10 21.81 -27.40
N SER A 118 -1.74 22.31 -26.21
CA SER A 118 -1.30 23.71 -26.10
C SER A 118 0.06 23.99 -26.77
N ARG A 119 0.91 22.97 -26.96
CA ARG A 119 2.20 23.13 -27.64
C ARG A 119 2.04 23.14 -29.16
N SER A 120 1.15 22.33 -29.72
CA SER A 120 0.90 22.34 -31.17
C SER A 120 0.24 23.64 -31.64
N GLN A 121 -0.54 24.29 -30.76
CA GLN A 121 -1.25 25.53 -31.10
C GLN A 121 -0.39 26.80 -31.01
N GLN A 122 0.78 26.73 -30.37
CA GLN A 122 1.70 27.87 -30.23
C GLN A 122 2.74 27.93 -31.38
N ASP A 123 2.87 26.85 -32.15
CA ASP A 123 3.82 26.73 -33.26
C ASP A 123 3.16 26.95 -34.65
N SER A 124 1.91 27.45 -34.70
CA SER A 124 1.16 27.81 -35.93
C SER A 124 0.87 29.30 -35.98
#